data_AF-A0A7U9EV96-F1
#
_entry.id   AF-A0A7U9EV96-F1
#
_cell.length_a   1.000
_cell.length_b   1.000
_cell.length_c   1.000
_cell.angle_alpha   90.00
_cell.angle_beta   90.00
_cell.angle_gamma   90.00
#
_symmetry.space_group_name_H-M   'P 1'
#
loop_
_entity.id
_entity.type
_entity.pdbx_description
1 polymer ?
#
loop_
_entity_poly.entity_id
_entity_poly.type
_entity_poly.pdbx_seq_one_letter_code
_entity_poly.pdbx_strand_id
1 'polypeptide(L)'
;MARSQLLKDAVSGKESIENILLRLKVILSDLDNENIMNWVNGELEGYKDKESVPSYRILKGSIIGTYLVNFSVKYTDAPVPLEFLISKEEIDELRTVRMTDGIATIQNILRGENR
;
A
#
# COMPACT_ATOMS: atom_id res chain seq x y z
N MET A 1 22.33 -11.68 20.37
CA MET A 1 22.17 -10.21 20.25
C MET A 1 20.88 -9.91 19.49
N ALA A 2 20.07 -8.94 19.94
CA ALA A 2 18.78 -8.59 19.34
C ALA A 2 18.86 -8.22 17.84
N ARG A 3 19.89 -7.47 17.44
CA ARG A 3 20.12 -7.08 16.03
C ARG A 3 20.37 -8.27 15.10
N SER A 4 21.18 -9.24 15.53
CA SER A 4 21.42 -10.45 14.74
C SER A 4 20.17 -11.32 14.61
N GLN A 5 19.32 -11.34 15.64
CA GLN A 5 18.07 -12.08 15.59
C GLN A 5 17.08 -11.42 14.63
N LEU A 6 16.94 -10.08 14.66
CA LEU A 6 16.12 -9.34 13.71
C LEU A 6 16.49 -9.64 12.25
N LEU A 7 17.79 -9.65 11.93
CA LEU A 7 18.26 -9.98 10.58
C LEU A 7 17.91 -11.42 10.18
N LYS A 8 18.04 -12.38 11.11
CA LYS A 8 17.64 -13.77 10.88
C LYS A 8 16.14 -13.89 10.66
N ASP A 9 15.33 -13.19 11.45
CA ASP A 9 13.87 -13.22 11.37
C ASP A 9 13.42 -12.61 10.02
N ALA A 10 13.99 -11.48 9.63
CA ALA A 10 13.70 -10.81 8.36
C ALA A 10 14.07 -11.67 7.12
N VAL A 11 15.22 -12.36 7.16
CA VAL A 11 15.66 -13.21 6.03
C VAL A 11 14.94 -14.55 6.01
N SER A 12 14.62 -15.12 7.18
CA SER A 12 14.00 -16.45 7.27
C SER A 12 12.52 -16.48 6.89
N GLY A 13 11.82 -15.34 6.95
CA GLY A 13 10.40 -15.24 6.64
C GLY A 13 9.48 -16.04 7.58
N LYS A 14 10.00 -16.51 8.72
CA LYS A 14 9.23 -17.32 9.70
C LYS A 14 8.42 -16.48 10.67
N GLU A 15 8.82 -15.23 10.88
CA GLU A 15 8.20 -14.28 11.81
C GLU A 15 7.27 -13.33 11.03
N SER A 16 6.22 -12.81 11.69
CA SER A 16 5.35 -11.83 11.03
C SER A 16 6.11 -10.52 10.77
N ILE A 17 5.79 -9.86 9.65
CA ILE A 17 6.37 -8.56 9.31
C ILE A 17 6.10 -7.54 10.42
N GLU A 18 4.91 -7.59 11.02
CA GLU A 18 4.54 -6.76 12.17
C GLU A 18 5.48 -6.95 13.37
N ASN A 19 5.77 -8.19 13.76
CA ASN A 19 6.67 -8.48 14.87
C ASN A 19 8.10 -8.03 14.59
N ILE A 20 8.56 -8.17 13.34
CA ILE A 20 9.86 -7.67 12.89
C ILE A 20 9.91 -6.14 13.01
N LEU A 21 8.88 -5.44 12.54
CA LEU A 21 8.79 -3.97 12.61
C LEU A 21 8.67 -3.45 14.06
N LEU A 22 7.94 -4.14 14.94
CA LEU A 22 7.87 -3.80 16.37
C LEU A 22 9.24 -3.92 17.04
N ARG A 23 9.99 -5.00 16.77
CA ARG A 23 11.37 -5.13 17.27
C ARG A 23 12.29 -4.08 16.68
N LEU A 24 12.13 -3.76 15.39
CA LEU A 24 12.88 -2.69 14.74
C LEU A 24 12.61 -1.35 15.43
N LYS A 25 11.35 -1.00 15.73
CA LYS A 25 10.96 0.20 16.49
C LYS A 25 11.70 0.30 17.82
N VAL A 26 11.76 -0.81 18.57
CA VAL A 26 12.48 -0.87 19.86
C VAL A 26 13.99 -0.71 19.69
N ILE A 27 14.59 -1.30 18.64
CA ILE A 27 16.04 -1.15 18.39
C ILE A 27 16.40 0.27 17.95
N LEU A 28 15.49 0.93 17.24
CA LEU A 28 15.68 2.26 16.68
C LEU A 28 15.28 3.40 17.63
N SER A 29 14.67 3.11 18.79
CA SER A 29 14.29 4.13 19.77
C SER A 29 15.45 5.01 20.20
N ASP A 30 16.66 4.43 20.21
CA ASP A 30 17.87 5.08 20.69
C ASP A 30 18.63 5.83 19.58
N LEU A 31 18.16 5.73 18.33
CA LEU A 31 18.85 6.24 17.14
C LEU A 31 18.43 7.66 16.73
N ASP A 32 17.54 8.29 17.50
CA ASP A 32 17.03 9.67 17.35
C ASP A 32 16.82 10.11 15.89
N ASN A 33 16.26 9.21 15.09
CA ASN A 33 16.00 9.44 13.67
C ASN A 33 14.50 9.45 13.43
N GLU A 34 13.92 10.65 13.46
CA GLU A 34 12.49 10.86 13.26
C GLU A 34 11.98 10.28 11.95
N ASN A 35 12.76 10.35 10.86
CA ASN A 35 12.34 9.84 9.55
C ASN A 35 12.09 8.33 9.60
N ILE A 36 13.01 7.57 10.21
CA ILE A 36 12.87 6.11 10.29
C ILE A 36 11.75 5.75 11.28
N MET A 37 11.63 6.47 12.39
CA MET A 37 10.56 6.22 13.36
C MET A 37 9.17 6.51 12.77
N ASN A 38 9.02 7.59 12.02
CA ASN A 38 7.78 7.92 11.30
C ASN A 38 7.45 6.86 10.26
N TRP A 39 8.45 6.37 9.53
CA TRP A 39 8.27 5.27 8.58
C TRP A 39 7.81 3.98 9.27
N VAL A 40 8.48 3.54 10.34
CA VAL A 40 8.11 2.32 11.08
C VAL A 40 6.70 2.45 11.67
N ASN A 41 6.37 3.61 12.24
CA ASN A 41 5.02 3.87 12.76
C ASN A 41 3.98 3.83 11.65
N GLY A 42 4.25 4.42 10.49
CA GLY A 42 3.36 4.38 9.33
C GLY A 42 3.16 2.97 8.77
N GLU A 43 4.20 2.14 8.75
CA GLU A 43 4.08 0.73 8.34
C GLU A 43 3.25 -0.11 9.32
N LEU A 44 3.35 0.15 10.63
CA LEU A 44 2.62 -0.57 11.67
C LEU A 44 1.17 -0.13 11.82
N GLU A 45 0.95 1.18 11.97
CA GLU A 45 -0.34 1.78 12.34
C GLU A 45 -1.10 2.33 11.12
N GLY A 46 -0.41 2.50 9.98
CA GLY A 46 -0.92 3.18 8.80
C GLY A 46 -0.47 4.63 8.68
N TYR A 47 -0.49 5.15 7.46
CA TYR A 47 -0.12 6.50 7.10
C TYR A 47 -1.33 7.44 7.20
N LYS A 48 -1.25 8.43 8.08
CA LYS A 48 -2.33 9.43 8.28
C LYS A 48 -2.32 10.51 7.20
N ASP A 49 -1.14 10.84 6.67
CA ASP A 49 -0.96 11.86 5.65
C ASP A 49 -0.62 11.21 4.31
N LYS A 50 -1.27 11.65 3.22
CA LYS A 50 -1.00 11.20 1.86
C LYS A 50 0.44 11.50 1.44
N GLU A 51 1.03 12.57 1.95
CA GLU A 51 2.41 12.97 1.63
C GLU A 51 3.46 12.10 2.35
N SER A 52 3.06 11.46 3.46
CA SER A 52 3.93 10.54 4.21
C SER A 52 4.01 9.12 3.63
N VAL A 53 3.17 8.82 2.64
CA VAL A 53 3.07 7.50 2.01
C VAL A 53 4.31 7.25 1.13
N PRO A 54 5.10 6.20 1.39
CA PRO A 54 6.26 5.86 0.56
C PRO A 54 5.86 5.54 -0.88
N SER A 55 6.75 5.81 -1.83
CA SER A 55 6.48 5.59 -3.27
C SER A 55 6.07 4.16 -3.61
N TYR A 56 6.61 3.15 -2.91
CA TYR A 56 6.25 1.75 -3.12
C TYR A 56 4.85 1.37 -2.58
N ARG A 57 4.24 2.22 -1.74
CA ARG A 57 2.83 2.11 -1.30
C ARG A 57 1.86 2.81 -2.27
N ILE A 58 2.37 3.44 -3.34
CA ILE A 58 1.55 4.10 -4.36
C ILE A 58 1.48 3.19 -5.60
N LEU A 59 0.29 2.65 -5.86
CA LEU A 59 0.03 1.74 -6.96
C LEU A 59 -0.69 2.48 -8.10
N LYS A 60 -0.36 2.07 -9.33
CA LYS A 60 -1.08 2.50 -10.54
C LYS A 60 -1.91 1.33 -11.06
N GLY A 61 -3.23 1.49 -11.02
CA GLY A 61 -4.18 0.51 -11.50
C GLY A 61 -4.64 0.76 -12.94
N SER A 62 -5.34 -0.23 -13.49
CA SER A 62 -6.08 -0.11 -14.74
C SER A 62 -7.56 0.14 -14.43
N ILE A 63 -8.17 1.07 -15.15
CA ILE A 63 -9.60 1.39 -14.97
C ILE A 63 -10.41 0.44 -15.83
N ILE A 64 -11.10 -0.48 -15.16
CA ILE A 64 -11.97 -1.48 -15.78
C ILE A 64 -13.40 -1.18 -15.35
N GLY A 65 -14.33 -1.27 -16.29
CA GLY A 65 -15.72 -0.93 -16.03
C GLY A 65 -16.70 -1.57 -17.01
N THR A 66 -17.98 -1.30 -16.75
CA THR A 66 -19.08 -1.67 -17.65
C THR A 66 -19.68 -0.40 -18.24
N TYR A 67 -19.73 -0.30 -19.56
CA TYR A 67 -20.21 0.89 -20.27
C TYR A 67 -20.96 0.55 -21.56
N LEU A 68 -21.74 1.53 -22.05
CA LEU A 68 -22.50 1.43 -23.29
C LEU A 68 -21.89 2.36 -24.34
N VAL A 69 -21.68 1.85 -25.54
CA VAL A 69 -21.28 2.63 -26.71
C VAL A 69 -22.47 2.73 -27.65
N ASN A 70 -22.81 3.97 -28.04
CA ASN A 70 -23.93 4.29 -28.94
C ASN A 70 -25.28 3.68 -28.51
N PHE A 71 -25.50 3.55 -27.19
CA PHE A 71 -26.68 2.91 -26.58
C PHE A 71 -27.01 1.50 -27.09
N SER A 72 -26.10 0.87 -27.85
CA SER A 72 -26.37 -0.34 -28.62
C SER A 72 -25.43 -1.47 -28.24
N VAL A 73 -24.17 -1.16 -27.93
CA VAL A 73 -23.16 -2.15 -27.57
C VAL A 73 -22.77 -1.99 -26.11
N LYS A 74 -22.96 -3.05 -25.32
CA LYS A 74 -22.55 -3.11 -23.91
C LYS A 74 -21.21 -3.80 -23.79
N TYR A 75 -20.23 -3.10 -23.23
CA TYR A 75 -18.95 -3.65 -22.80
C TYR A 75 -19.01 -3.94 -21.31
N THR A 76 -18.57 -5.13 -20.91
CA THR A 76 -18.50 -5.57 -19.52
C THR A 76 -17.07 -5.98 -19.20
N ASP A 77 -16.58 -5.60 -18.02
CA ASP A 77 -15.22 -5.92 -17.55
C ASP A 77 -14.13 -5.50 -18.56
N ALA A 78 -14.30 -4.32 -19.17
CA ALA A 78 -13.42 -3.82 -20.22
C ALA A 78 -12.69 -2.54 -19.79
N PRO A 79 -11.48 -2.26 -20.32
CA PRO A 79 -10.81 -0.99 -20.14
C PRO A 79 -11.70 0.17 -20.60
N VAL A 80 -11.84 1.19 -19.76
CA VAL A 80 -12.65 2.37 -20.08
C VAL A 80 -11.77 3.44 -20.76
N PRO A 81 -12.11 3.88 -21.98
CA PRO A 81 -11.34 4.90 -22.70
C PRO A 81 -11.67 6.31 -22.16
N LEU A 82 -11.07 6.65 -21.02
CA LEU A 82 -11.31 7.93 -20.32
C LEU A 82 -10.55 9.10 -20.94
N GLU A 83 -9.57 8.84 -21.80
CA GLU A 83 -8.70 9.84 -22.42
C GLU A 83 -9.46 10.90 -23.25
N PHE A 84 -10.70 10.60 -23.66
CA PHE A 84 -11.57 11.50 -24.41
C PHE A 84 -12.64 12.19 -23.54
N LEU A 85 -12.76 11.80 -22.27
CA LEU A 85 -13.82 12.25 -21.36
C LEU A 85 -13.32 13.23 -20.30
N ILE A 86 -12.10 13.03 -19.82
CA ILE A 86 -11.51 13.80 -18.71
C ILE A 86 -10.04 14.11 -19.00
N SER A 87 -9.46 15.03 -18.22
CA SER A 87 -8.06 15.43 -18.34
C SER A 87 -7.10 14.30 -17.95
N LYS A 88 -5.84 14.41 -18.40
CA LYS A 88 -4.80 13.41 -18.06
C LYS A 88 -4.53 13.37 -16.57
N GLU A 89 -4.59 14.53 -15.91
CA GLU A 89 -4.40 14.69 -14.47
C GLU A 89 -5.50 13.93 -13.70
N GLU A 90 -6.76 14.07 -14.10
CA GLU A 90 -7.89 13.34 -13.49
C GLU A 90 -7.79 11.82 -13.72
N ILE A 91 -7.35 11.38 -14.90
CA ILE A 91 -7.11 9.96 -15.19
C ILE A 91 -6.00 9.42 -14.29
N ASP A 92 -4.92 10.19 -14.12
CA ASP A 92 -3.79 9.79 -13.29
C ASP A 92 -4.21 9.66 -11.82
N GLU A 93 -5.03 10.59 -11.31
CA GLU A 93 -5.62 10.50 -9.98
C GLU A 93 -6.51 9.26 -9.81
N LEU A 94 -7.40 8.98 -10.76
CA LEU A 94 -8.27 7.80 -10.73
C LEU A 94 -7.49 6.48 -10.78
N ARG A 95 -6.35 6.45 -11.49
CA ARG A 95 -5.47 5.28 -11.54
C ARG A 95 -4.62 5.12 -10.28
N THR A 96 -4.47 6.17 -9.47
CA THR A 96 -3.57 6.16 -8.32
C THR A 96 -4.25 5.66 -7.07
N VAL A 97 -3.84 4.49 -6.61
CA VAL A 97 -4.27 3.95 -5.31
C VAL A 97 -3.12 4.11 -4.32
N ARG A 98 -3.36 4.85 -3.23
CA ARG A 98 -2.40 5.01 -2.14
C ARG A 98 -2.76 4.04 -1.02
N MET A 99 -1.85 3.11 -0.70
CA MET A 99 -2.05 2.14 0.39
C MET A 99 -1.64 2.75 1.72
N THR A 100 -2.59 3.40 2.39
CA THR A 100 -2.38 4.06 3.69
C THR A 100 -2.51 3.11 4.87
N ASP A 101 -3.07 1.92 4.69
CA ASP A 101 -3.27 0.98 5.79
C ASP A 101 -1.96 0.38 6.34
N GLY A 102 -1.97 0.06 7.63
CA GLY A 102 -0.88 -0.69 8.27
C GLY A 102 -0.70 -2.09 7.66
N ILE A 103 0.50 -2.65 7.81
CA ILE A 103 0.89 -3.91 7.18
C ILE A 103 -0.01 -5.08 7.60
N ALA A 104 -0.48 -5.11 8.86
CA ALA A 104 -1.38 -6.14 9.36
C ALA A 104 -2.71 -6.16 8.60
N THR A 105 -3.32 -4.99 8.39
CA THR A 105 -4.56 -4.85 7.61
C THR A 105 -4.38 -5.36 6.18
N ILE A 106 -3.26 -4.99 5.53
CA ILE A 106 -2.96 -5.45 4.17
C ILE A 106 -2.80 -6.96 4.11
N GLN A 107 -2.11 -7.56 5.09
CA GLN A 107 -1.96 -9.01 5.18
C GLN A 107 -3.32 -9.70 5.36
N ASN A 108 -4.23 -9.14 6.16
CA ASN A 108 -5.58 -9.68 6.35
C ASN A 108 -6.41 -9.61 5.06
N ILE A 109 -6.30 -8.51 4.31
CA ILE A 109 -6.93 -8.37 2.99
C ILE A 109 -6.42 -9.44 2.02
N LEU A 110 -5.10 -9.68 1.99
CA LEU A 110 -4.49 -10.69 1.11
C LEU A 110 -4.92 -12.12 1.46
N ARG A 111 -5.14 -12.40 2.75
CA ARG A 111 -5.62 -13.71 3.22
C ARG A 111 -7.12 -13.93 2.98
N GLY A 112 -7.85 -12.89 2.59
CA GLY A 112 -9.28 -12.95 2.38
C GLY A 112 -10.08 -13.04 3.68
N GLU A 113 -9.48 -12.70 4.83
CA GLU A 113 -10.16 -12.73 6.14
C GLU A 113 -11.22 -11.60 6.27
N ASN A 114 -11.24 -10.65 5.33
CA ASN A 114 -12.22 -9.57 5.21
C ASN A 114 -13.23 -9.75 4.06
N ARG A 115 -13.47 -10.99 3.59
CA ARG A 115 -14.49 -11.31 2.57
C ARG A 115 -15.68 -12.08 3.15
#